data_AF-A0A351JQJ0-F1
#
_entry.id   AF-A0A351JQJ0-F1
#
_cell.length_a   1.000
_cell.length_b   1.000
_cell.length_c   1.000
_cell.angle_alpha   90.00
_cell.angle_beta   90.00
_cell.angle_gamma   90.00
#
_symmetry.space_group_name_H-M   'P 1'
#
loop_
_entity.id
_entity.type
_entity.pdbx_description
1 polymer ?
#
loop_
_entity_poly.entity_id
_entity_poly.type
_entity_poly.pdbx_seq_one_letter_code
_entity_poly.pdbx_strand_id
1 'polypeptide(L)' 'MKSLERRYKNIAQKYTGWGSYICFAKAVTGQHFSRRAIQHWFNKLVDKNDYCKSDKAQLLKHLESLTKSTEDGTE' A
#
# COMPACT_ATOMS: atom_id res chain seq x y z
N MET A 1 -4.32 -15.92 -0.63
CA MET A 1 -4.82 -14.54 -0.90
C MET A 1 -3.94 -13.86 -1.95
N LYS A 2 -4.36 -13.88 -3.23
CA LYS A 2 -3.67 -13.19 -4.35
C LYS A 2 -4.27 -11.81 -4.67
N SER A 3 -5.23 -11.33 -3.88
CA SER A 3 -6.01 -10.13 -4.19
C SER A 3 -5.19 -8.84 -4.12
N LEU A 4 -4.33 -8.69 -3.11
CA LEU A 4 -3.52 -7.46 -2.93
C LEU A 4 -2.48 -7.30 -4.05
N GLU A 5 -1.70 -8.34 -4.33
CA GLU A 5 -0.75 -8.32 -5.46
C GLU A 5 -1.44 -8.03 -6.79
N ARG A 6 -2.58 -8.68 -7.05
CA ARG A 6 -3.32 -8.46 -8.30
C ARG A 6 -3.85 -7.03 -8.39
N ARG A 7 -4.37 -6.46 -7.30
CA ARG A 7 -4.80 -5.04 -7.24
C ARG A 7 -3.64 -4.10 -7.47
N TYR A 8 -2.52 -4.31 -6.78
CA TYR A 8 -1.30 -3.54 -6.97
C TYR A 8 -0.85 -3.55 -8.42
N LYS A 9 -0.75 -4.73 -9.05
CA LYS A 9 -0.36 -4.86 -10.46
C LYS A 9 -1.32 -4.13 -11.39
N ASN A 10 -2.63 -4.24 -11.18
CA ASN A 10 -3.61 -3.49 -11.98
C ASN A 10 -3.46 -1.97 -11.82
N ILE A 11 -3.21 -1.48 -10.60
CA ILE A 11 -3.01 -0.05 -10.33
C ILE A 11 -1.68 0.41 -10.94
N ALA A 12 -0.59 -0.33 -10.75
CA ALA A 12 0.71 0.00 -11.31
C ALA A 12 0.70 -0.01 -12.85
N GLN A 13 -0.04 -0.92 -13.47
CA GLN A 13 -0.25 -0.91 -14.92
C GLN A 13 -1.11 0.25 -15.39
N LYS A 14 -2.13 0.65 -14.60
CA LYS A 14 -3.00 1.78 -14.93
C LYS A 14 -2.32 3.13 -14.70
N TYR A 15 -1.39 3.20 -13.75
CA TYR A 15 -0.66 4.41 -13.34
C TYR A 15 0.85 4.17 -13.41
N THR A 16 1.37 4.02 -14.62
CA THR A 16 2.79 3.74 -14.90
C THR A 16 3.76 4.82 -14.43
N GLY A 17 3.28 6.02 -14.08
CA GLY A 17 4.09 7.11 -13.53
C GLY A 17 4.07 7.22 -12.00
N TRP A 18 3.34 6.36 -11.29
CA TRP A 18 3.24 6.43 -9.83
C TRP A 18 4.31 5.59 -9.14
N GLY A 19 4.83 6.10 -8.02
CA GLY A 19 5.76 5.36 -7.19
C GLY A 19 5.13 4.10 -6.60
N SER A 20 5.96 3.07 -6.36
CA SER A 20 5.53 1.77 -5.82
C SER A 20 4.73 1.91 -4.52
N TYR A 21 5.09 2.87 -3.66
CA TYR A 21 4.34 3.19 -2.45
C TYR A 21 2.93 3.69 -2.74
N ILE A 22 2.75 4.63 -3.67
CA ILE A 22 1.45 5.24 -4.00
C ILE A 22 0.52 4.17 -4.60
N CYS A 23 1.05 3.37 -5.53
CA CYS A 23 0.32 2.24 -6.10
C CYS A 23 -0.11 1.23 -5.03
N PHE A 24 0.75 0.99 -4.04
CA PHE A 24 0.45 0.09 -2.92
C PHE A 24 -0.59 0.68 -1.97
N ALA A 25 -0.47 1.96 -1.60
CA ALA A 25 -1.43 2.68 -0.78
C ALA A 25 -2.84 2.60 -1.39
N LYS A 26 -2.96 2.93 -2.67
CA LYS A 26 -4.21 2.83 -3.44
C LYS A 26 -4.77 1.41 -3.46
N ALA A 27 -3.91 0.38 -3.46
CA ALA A 27 -4.32 -1.02 -3.44
C ALA A 27 -4.87 -1.49 -2.09
N VAL A 28 -4.44 -0.87 -0.98
CA VAL A 28 -4.87 -1.22 0.38
C VAL A 28 -6.00 -0.34 0.92
N THR A 29 -6.23 0.84 0.35
CA THR A 29 -7.36 1.71 0.69
C THR A 29 -8.68 0.97 0.56
N GLY A 30 -9.53 1.04 1.61
CA GLY A 30 -10.87 0.41 1.62
C GLY A 30 -10.86 -1.12 1.51
N GLN A 31 -9.74 -1.78 1.79
CA GLN A 31 -9.62 -3.24 1.69
C GLN A 31 -9.58 -3.99 3.02
N HIS A 32 -9.66 -3.28 4.15
CA HIS A 32 -9.68 -3.86 5.51
C HIS A 32 -8.59 -4.94 5.73
N PHE A 33 -7.42 -4.78 5.12
CA PHE A 33 -6.31 -5.72 5.27
C PHE A 33 -5.70 -5.62 6.66
N SER A 34 -5.33 -6.76 7.23
CA SER A 34 -4.61 -6.79 8.51
C SER A 34 -3.20 -6.24 8.34
N ARG A 35 -2.67 -5.60 9.39
CA ARG A 35 -1.29 -5.09 9.46
C ARG A 35 -0.24 -6.08 8.95
N ARG A 36 -0.36 -7.36 9.33
CA ARG A 36 0.56 -8.42 8.92
C ARG A 36 0.54 -8.67 7.41
N ALA A 37 -0.64 -8.61 6.79
CA ALA A 37 -0.79 -8.75 5.35
C ALA A 37 -0.20 -7.55 4.60
N ILE A 38 -0.48 -6.33 5.08
CA ILE A 38 0.09 -5.08 4.55
C ILE A 38 1.61 -5.15 4.61
N GLN A 39 2.18 -5.49 5.77
CA GLN A 39 3.62 -5.57 5.95
C GLN A 39 4.27 -6.65 5.08
N HIS A 40 3.66 -7.83 4.95
CA HIS A 40 4.18 -8.91 4.11
C HIS A 40 4.24 -8.47 2.64
N TRP A 41 3.16 -7.86 2.13
CA TRP A 41 3.09 -7.43 0.74
C TRP A 41 3.88 -6.17 0.46
N PHE A 42 3.94 -5.22 1.39
CA PHE A 42 4.77 -4.02 1.28
C PHE A 42 6.23 -4.43 1.06
N ASN A 43 6.74 -5.36 1.87
CA ASN A 43 8.09 -5.91 1.71
C ASN A 43 8.35 -6.64 0.40
N LYS A 44 7.29 -7.11 -0.27
CA LYS A 44 7.38 -7.94 -1.46
C LYS A 44 7.18 -7.14 -2.74
N LEU A 45 6.41 -6.05 -2.69
CA LEU A 45 6.01 -5.24 -3.84
C LEU A 45 6.66 -3.85 -3.85
N VAL A 46 6.96 -3.30 -2.68
CA VAL A 46 7.71 -2.05 -2.53
C VAL A 46 9.16 -2.41 -2.28
N ASP A 47 10.06 -1.83 -3.09
CA ASP A 47 11.48 -2.13 -2.97
C ASP A 47 12.01 -1.68 -1.60
N LYS A 48 12.79 -2.56 -0.96
CA LYS A 48 13.27 -2.34 0.40
C LYS A 48 14.42 -1.34 0.47
N ASN A 49 15.11 -1.11 -0.64
CA ASN A 49 16.21 -0.15 -0.72
C ASN A 49 15.70 1.29 -0.84
N ASP A 50 14.43 1.45 -1.23
CA ASP A 50 13.79 2.76 -1.41
C ASP A 50 13.40 3.41 -0.07
N TYR A 51 13.33 2.63 1.03
CA TYR A 51 12.90 3.11 2.34
C TYR A 51 13.76 2.59 3.51
N CYS A 52 14.26 3.53 4.32
CA CYS A 52 14.94 3.21 5.57
C CYS A 52 13.99 2.52 6.58
N LYS A 53 14.56 1.72 7.48
CA LYS A 53 13.77 0.98 8.51
C LYS A 53 12.92 1.92 9.37
N SER A 54 13.43 3.13 9.64
CA SER A 54 12.75 4.16 10.42
C SER A 54 11.49 4.68 9.72
N ASP A 55 11.60 5.04 8.43
CA ASP A 55 10.48 5.53 7.63
C ASP A 55 9.41 4.47 7.43
N LYS A 56 9.82 3.21 7.25
CA LYS A 56 8.92 2.09 7.04
C LYS A 56 7.89 1.90 8.16
N ALA A 57 8.26 2.19 9.41
CA ALA A 57 7.31 2.08 10.52
C ALA A 57 6.17 3.10 10.38
N GLN A 58 6.49 4.33 9.98
CA GLN A 58 5.50 5.38 9.70
C GLN A 58 4.66 5.05 8.46
N LEU A 59 5.29 4.57 7.39
CA LEU A 59 4.58 4.16 6.16
C LEU A 59 3.57 3.05 6.43
N LEU A 60 3.96 2.02 7.18
CA LEU A 60 3.04 0.94 7.56
C LEU A 60 1.89 1.44 8.44
N LYS A 61 2.15 2.37 9.36
CA LYS A 61 1.11 2.99 10.20
C LYS A 61 0.12 3.79 9.36
N HIS A 62 0.61 4.53 8.36
CA HIS A 62 -0.24 5.26 7.42
C HIS A 62 -1.09 4.30 6.57
N LEU A 63 -0.49 3.25 6.01
CA LEU A 63 -1.22 2.21 5.26
C LEU A 63 -2.29 1.51 6.10
N GLU A 64 -2.04 1.31 7.39
CA GLU A 64 -3.02 0.80 8.34
C GLU A 64 -4.21 1.75 8.57
N SER A 65 -3.96 3.06 8.54
CA SER A 65 -5.03 4.06 8.60
C SER A 65 -5.83 4.11 7.30
N LEU A 66 -5.18 4.01 6.14
CA LEU A 66 -5.83 3.99 4.82
C LEU A 66 -6.72 2.76 4.61
N THR A 67 -6.34 1.60 5.15
CA THR A 67 -7.16 0.40 5.01
C THR A 67 -8.44 0.44 5.87
N LYS A 68 -8.45 1.25 6.93
CA LYS A 68 -9.58 1.42 7.85
C LYS A 68 -10.47 2.60 7.47
N SER A 69 -9.88 3.65 6.92
CA SER A 69 -10.60 4.85 6.50
C SER A 69 -11.09 4.65 5.08
N THR A 70 -12.41 4.54 4.92
CA THR A 70 -13.09 4.59 3.63
C THR A 70 -13.55 6.02 3.37
N GLU A 71 -12.61 6.95 3.27
CA GLU A 71 -12.89 8.37 3.07
C GLU A 71 -11.97 8.80 1.90
N ASP A 72 -12.39 9.26 0.72
CA ASP A 72 -13.56 10.08 0.34
C ASP A 72 -13.93 11.11 1.40
N GLY A 73 -12.92 11.89 1.79
CA GLY A 73 -13.09 13.25 2.29
C GLY A 73 -12.46 14.17 1.24
N THR A 74 -13.32 14.76 0.42
CA THR A 74 -13.02 15.93 -0.40
C THR A 74 -12.66 17.09 0.54
N GLU A 75 -11.61 17.85 0.22
CA GLU A 75 -11.49 19.31 0.42
C GLU A 75 -10.18 19.83 -0.19
#